data_AF-A0A3B8VPY0-F1
#
_entry.id   AF-A0A3B8VPY0-F1
#
_cell.length_a   1.000
_cell.length_b   1.000
_cell.length_c   1.000
_cell.angle_alpha   90.00
_cell.angle_beta   90.00
_cell.angle_gamma   90.00
#
_symmetry.space_group_name_H-M   'P 1'
#
loop_
_entity.id
_entity.type
_entity.pdbx_description
1 polymer ?
#
loop_
_entity_poly.entity_id
_entity_poly.type
_entity_poly.pdbx_seq_one_letter_code
_entity_poly.pdbx_strand_id
1 'polypeptide(L)'
;MSEPLPEDPAARLEVQWPEILRALRNTGSRFKLGPVLRSARGVSLDGSRIVAPFTHESHFERFKGEMDNPGVKREVSAIINQAMGADYEIVGQLSTENNGPTRKQANQSHLVRAAQLMGARIVEQREEGQP
;
A
#
# COMPACT_ATOMS: atom_id res chain seq x y z
N MET A 1 29.25 -8.07 -2.16
CA MET A 1 28.46 -9.20 -1.65
C MET A 1 27.06 -8.66 -1.43
N SER A 2 26.07 -9.10 -2.20
CA SER A 2 24.68 -8.73 -1.92
C SER A 2 24.23 -9.52 -0.70
N GLU A 3 23.79 -8.84 0.36
CA GLU A 3 23.24 -9.51 1.54
C GLU A 3 22.04 -10.39 1.12
N PRO A 4 21.88 -11.58 1.73
CA PRO A 4 20.72 -12.42 1.47
C PRO A 4 19.44 -11.69 1.89
N LEU A 5 18.38 -11.84 1.10
CA LEU A 5 17.09 -11.23 1.41
C LEU A 5 16.55 -11.78 2.74
N PRO A 6 15.98 -10.93 3.62
CA PRO A 6 15.41 -11.39 4.89
C PRO A 6 14.39 -12.50 4.65
N GLU A 7 14.37 -13.54 5.49
CA GLU A 7 13.34 -14.60 5.43
C GLU A 7 12.01 -14.12 6.02
N ASP A 8 12.05 -13.24 7.02
CA ASP A 8 10.85 -12.60 7.56
C ASP A 8 10.17 -11.74 6.47
N PRO A 9 8.90 -12.03 6.13
CA PRO A 9 8.21 -11.30 5.07
C PRO A 9 8.11 -9.79 5.31
N ALA A 10 7.94 -9.35 6.56
CA ALA A 10 7.82 -7.93 6.86
C ALA A 10 9.16 -7.20 6.65
N ALA A 11 10.26 -7.77 7.12
CA ALA A 11 11.60 -7.27 6.84
C ALA A 11 11.93 -7.32 5.34
N ARG A 12 11.52 -8.37 4.64
CA ARG A 12 11.71 -8.47 3.18
C ARG A 12 10.94 -7.37 2.45
N LEU A 13 9.68 -7.14 2.81
CA LEU A 13 8.86 -6.07 2.23
C LEU A 13 9.54 -4.72 2.44
N GLU A 14 10.05 -4.44 3.63
CA GLU A 14 10.73 -3.19 3.93
C GLU A 14 11.96 -2.96 3.03
N VAL A 15 12.79 -3.99 2.86
CA VAL A 15 13.98 -3.94 1.98
C VAL A 15 13.59 -3.81 0.50
N GLN A 16 12.54 -4.52 0.07
CA GLN A 16 12.13 -4.61 -1.33
C GLN A 16 11.21 -3.48 -1.78
N TRP A 17 10.55 -2.76 -0.87
CA TRP A 17 9.56 -1.75 -1.22
C TRP A 17 10.07 -0.67 -2.20
N PRO A 18 11.29 -0.11 -2.04
CA PRO A 18 11.83 0.84 -3.02
C PRO A 18 11.98 0.25 -4.43
N GLU A 19 12.38 -1.02 -4.54
CA GLU A 19 12.52 -1.72 -5.82
C GLU A 19 11.17 -2.07 -6.44
N ILE A 20 10.19 -2.46 -5.62
CA ILE A 20 8.79 -2.65 -6.04
C ILE A 20 8.24 -1.35 -6.62
N LEU A 21 8.40 -0.21 -5.91
CA LEU A 21 7.97 1.10 -6.40
C LEU A 21 8.67 1.50 -7.70
N ARG A 22 9.95 1.15 -7.86
CA ARG A 22 10.73 1.42 -9.08
C ARG A 22 10.23 0.59 -10.26
N ALA A 23 9.95 -0.70 -10.04
CA ALA A 23 9.39 -1.58 -11.06
C ALA A 23 7.99 -1.13 -11.50
N LEU A 24 7.16 -0.68 -10.56
CA LEU A 24 5.81 -0.17 -10.80
C LEU A 24 5.76 1.26 -11.40
N ARG A 25 6.91 1.88 -11.68
CA ARG A 25 6.98 3.28 -12.14
C ARG A 25 6.13 3.56 -13.39
N ASN A 26 6.02 2.58 -14.28
CA ASN A 26 5.29 2.71 -15.55
C ASN A 26 4.03 1.84 -15.63
N THR A 27 3.78 1.01 -14.62
CA THR A 27 2.61 0.14 -14.51
C THR A 27 1.35 0.95 -14.26
N GLY A 28 0.26 0.59 -14.94
CA GLY A 28 -1.00 1.34 -14.95
C GLY A 28 -1.24 2.09 -16.27
N SER A 29 -2.52 2.29 -16.57
CA SER A 29 -3.02 2.81 -17.84
C SER A 29 -3.28 4.32 -17.79
N ARG A 30 -4.10 4.78 -16.84
CA ARG A 30 -4.49 6.19 -16.66
C ARG A 30 -3.64 6.87 -15.58
N PHE A 31 -3.33 6.15 -14.51
CA PHE A 31 -2.45 6.56 -13.43
C PHE A 31 -1.31 5.56 -13.28
N LYS A 32 -0.10 6.06 -12.99
CA LYS A 32 1.07 5.20 -12.76
C LYS A 32 1.11 4.78 -11.29
N LEU A 33 1.15 3.47 -11.05
CA LEU A 33 1.01 2.90 -9.72
C LEU A 33 2.20 3.17 -8.80
N GLY A 34 3.44 3.23 -9.31
CA GLY A 34 4.61 3.58 -8.49
C GLY A 34 4.46 4.94 -7.77
N PRO A 35 4.16 6.03 -8.49
CA PRO A 35 3.86 7.33 -7.86
C PRO A 35 2.63 7.31 -6.94
N VAL A 36 1.55 6.62 -7.32
CA VAL A 36 0.35 6.51 -6.48
C VAL A 36 0.69 5.82 -5.16
N LEU A 37 1.34 4.66 -5.19
CA LEU A 37 1.74 3.91 -3.99
C LEU A 37 2.76 4.65 -3.12
N ARG A 38 3.61 5.48 -3.71
CA ARG A 38 4.50 6.37 -2.94
C ARG A 38 3.73 7.39 -2.09
N SER A 39 2.50 7.73 -2.48
CA SER A 39 1.64 8.63 -1.70
C SER A 39 0.93 7.96 -0.52
N ALA A 40 1.03 6.63 -0.40
CA ALA A 40 0.53 5.91 0.76
C ALA A 40 1.37 6.24 2.02
N ARG A 41 0.75 6.14 3.19
CA ARG A 41 1.37 6.35 4.51
C ARG A 41 2.16 5.11 4.94
N GLY A 42 3.08 4.68 4.09
CA GLY A 42 3.80 3.41 4.22
C GLY A 42 2.98 2.21 3.74
N VAL A 43 3.49 1.01 4.02
CA VAL A 43 2.83 -0.28 3.77
C VAL A 43 3.02 -1.21 4.95
N SER A 44 2.08 -2.14 5.14
CA SER A 44 2.15 -3.20 6.14
C SER A 44 1.74 -4.55 5.55
N LEU A 45 2.07 -5.64 6.23
CA LEU A 45 1.62 -6.99 5.88
C LEU A 45 0.47 -7.45 6.79
N ASP A 46 -0.57 -7.98 6.15
CA ASP A 46 -1.67 -8.72 6.76
C ASP A 46 -1.76 -10.10 6.07
N GLY A 47 -1.04 -11.08 6.62
CA GLY A 47 -0.89 -12.40 5.98
C GLY A 47 -0.21 -12.28 4.61
N SER A 48 -0.95 -12.63 3.55
CA SER A 48 -0.52 -12.51 2.15
C SER A 48 -0.97 -11.19 1.48
N ARG A 49 -1.44 -10.22 2.26
CA ARG A 49 -1.86 -8.90 1.75
C ARG A 49 -0.89 -7.81 2.18
N ILE A 50 -0.45 -7.03 1.21
CA ILE A 50 0.26 -5.77 1.43
C ILE A 50 -0.80 -4.66 1.51
N VAL A 51 -0.95 -4.05 2.67
CA VAL A 51 -1.92 -2.98 2.90
C VAL A 51 -1.24 -1.63 2.67
N ALA A 52 -1.79 -0.84 1.74
CA ALA A 52 -1.35 0.50 1.39
C ALA A 52 -2.38 1.55 1.88
N PRO A 53 -2.20 2.12 3.08
CA PRO A 53 -3.08 3.18 3.59
C PRO A 53 -2.89 4.51 2.84
N PHE A 54 -3.96 5.08 2.30
CA PHE A 54 -3.97 6.38 1.62
C PHE A 54 -4.64 7.44 2.50
N THR A 55 -3.99 8.61 2.63
CA THR A 55 -4.56 9.75 3.36
C THR A 55 -5.63 10.50 2.56
N HIS A 56 -5.53 10.49 1.23
CA HIS A 56 -6.45 11.21 0.37
C HIS A 56 -7.25 10.24 -0.49
N GLU A 57 -8.58 10.42 -0.47
CA GLU A 57 -9.52 9.64 -1.27
C GLU A 57 -9.15 9.66 -2.76
N SER A 58 -8.71 10.81 -3.29
CA SER A 58 -8.30 10.91 -4.69
C SER A 58 -7.11 10.02 -5.06
N HIS A 59 -6.22 9.68 -4.12
CA HIS A 59 -5.13 8.72 -4.37
C HIS A 59 -5.62 7.27 -4.27
N PHE A 60 -6.51 7.00 -3.30
CA PHE A 60 -7.16 5.70 -3.16
C PHE A 60 -7.97 5.35 -4.42
N GLU A 61 -8.79 6.27 -4.93
CA GLU A 61 -9.59 6.07 -6.14
C GLU A 61 -8.72 5.88 -7.39
N ARG A 62 -7.58 6.59 -7.48
CA ARG A 62 -6.59 6.35 -8.54
C ARG A 62 -6.00 4.95 -8.47
N PHE A 63 -5.65 4.47 -7.28
CA PHE A 63 -5.15 3.12 -7.09
C PHE A 63 -6.22 2.09 -7.47
N LYS A 64 -7.43 2.23 -6.92
CA LYS A 64 -8.56 1.33 -7.16
C LYS A 64 -8.90 1.23 -8.64
N GLY A 65 -9.04 2.36 -9.33
CA GLY A 65 -9.37 2.37 -10.76
C GLY A 65 -8.32 1.69 -11.65
N GLU A 66 -7.04 1.71 -11.25
CA GLU A 66 -6.01 0.94 -11.96
C GLU A 66 -6.06 -0.56 -11.63
N MET A 67 -6.31 -0.91 -10.36
CA MET A 67 -6.40 -2.30 -9.93
C MET A 67 -7.66 -3.03 -10.43
N ASP A 68 -8.70 -2.28 -10.84
CA ASP A 68 -9.88 -2.81 -11.55
C ASP A 68 -9.53 -3.33 -12.96
N ASN A 69 -8.42 -2.88 -13.55
CA ASN A 69 -7.94 -3.43 -14.81
C ASN A 69 -7.22 -4.78 -14.58
N PRO A 70 -7.73 -5.90 -15.13
CA PRO A 70 -7.14 -7.22 -14.89
C PRO A 70 -5.71 -7.37 -15.42
N GLY A 71 -5.31 -6.61 -16.44
CA GLY A 71 -3.94 -6.60 -16.95
C GLY A 71 -2.99 -5.94 -15.98
N VAL A 72 -3.37 -4.77 -15.47
CA VAL A 72 -2.60 -4.03 -14.45
C VAL A 72 -2.48 -4.85 -13.17
N LYS A 73 -3.59 -5.43 -12.69
CA LYS A 73 -3.58 -6.28 -11.49
C LYS A 73 -2.59 -7.45 -11.62
N ARG A 74 -2.56 -8.12 -12.77
CA ARG A 74 -1.61 -9.23 -13.03
C ARG A 74 -0.16 -8.76 -13.04
N GLU A 75 0.12 -7.63 -13.68
CA GLU A 75 1.47 -7.05 -13.73
C GLU A 75 1.96 -6.67 -12.34
N VAL A 76 1.09 -6.04 -11.53
CA VAL A 76 1.39 -5.68 -10.14
C VAL A 76 1.69 -6.91 -9.30
N SER A 77 0.84 -7.94 -9.35
CA SER A 77 1.07 -9.20 -8.64
C SER A 77 2.38 -9.86 -9.07
N ALA A 78 2.70 -9.89 -10.37
CA ALA A 78 3.94 -10.49 -10.84
C ALA A 78 5.18 -9.78 -10.26
N ILE A 79 5.19 -8.44 -10.27
CA ILE A 79 6.29 -7.63 -9.72
C ILE A 79 6.45 -7.86 -8.22
N ILE A 80 5.34 -7.85 -7.48
CA ILE A 80 5.35 -8.07 -6.02
C ILE A 80 5.82 -9.48 -5.70
N ASN A 81 5.29 -10.50 -6.37
CA ASN A 81 5.61 -11.90 -6.07
C ASN A 81 7.08 -12.20 -6.41
N GLN A 82 7.61 -11.59 -7.47
CA GLN A 82 9.04 -11.68 -7.80
C GLN A 82 9.92 -11.07 -6.71
N ALA A 83 9.54 -9.92 -6.17
CA ALA A 83 10.31 -9.25 -5.12
C ALA A 83 10.20 -9.97 -3.76
N MET A 84 9.03 -10.51 -3.44
CA MET A 84 8.73 -11.15 -2.17
C MET A 84 9.07 -12.64 -2.14
N GLY A 85 9.17 -13.30 -3.29
CA GLY A 85 9.43 -14.74 -3.41
C GLY A 85 8.25 -15.63 -3.03
N ALA A 86 7.04 -15.07 -2.94
CA ALA A 86 5.80 -15.75 -2.60
C ALA A 86 4.59 -14.96 -3.13
N ASP A 87 3.40 -15.55 -3.09
CA ASP A 87 2.20 -14.91 -3.59
C ASP A 87 1.64 -13.88 -2.60
N TYR A 88 1.67 -12.61 -3.01
CA TYR A 88 1.09 -11.50 -2.28
C TYR A 88 0.13 -10.69 -3.18
N GLU A 89 -0.90 -10.14 -2.56
CA GLU A 89 -1.79 -9.15 -3.16
C GLU A 89 -1.58 -7.81 -2.50
N ILE A 90 -1.65 -6.71 -3.26
CA ILE A 90 -1.67 -5.36 -2.69
C ILE A 90 -3.10 -4.82 -2.66
N VAL A 91 -3.49 -4.28 -1.50
CA VAL A 91 -4.81 -3.68 -1.27
C VAL A 91 -4.65 -2.25 -0.76
N GLY A 92 -5.44 -1.34 -1.31
CA GLY A 92 -5.53 0.03 -0.81
C GLY A 92 -6.56 0.14 0.29
N GLN A 93 -6.37 1.06 1.23
CA GLN A 93 -7.37 1.43 2.22
C GLN A 93 -7.34 2.95 2.44
N LEU A 94 -8.49 3.57 2.69
CA LEU A 94 -8.53 4.96 3.14
C LEU A 94 -8.19 5.03 4.63
N SER A 95 -7.19 5.84 4.99
CA SER A 95 -6.83 6.08 6.39
C SER A 95 -7.90 6.94 7.07
N THR A 96 -8.47 6.44 8.17
CA THR A 96 -9.45 7.17 9.00
C THR A 96 -8.79 8.07 10.05
N GLU A 97 -7.48 7.91 10.29
CA GLU A 97 -6.72 8.74 11.23
C GLU A 97 -6.31 10.07 10.61
N ASN A 98 -7.08 11.12 10.88
CA ASN A 98 -6.74 12.49 10.48
C ASN A 98 -5.81 13.21 11.48
N ASN A 99 -5.21 12.52 12.47
CA ASN A 99 -4.34 13.12 13.49
C ASN A 99 -3.15 12.23 13.86
N GLY A 100 -1.96 12.56 13.33
CA GLY A 100 -0.66 12.02 13.76
C GLY A 100 0.44 12.39 12.76
N PRO A 101 1.58 12.93 13.24
CA PRO A 101 2.09 14.25 12.90
C PRO A 101 2.48 14.42 11.42
N THR A 102 2.00 15.50 10.82
CA THR A 102 2.64 16.14 9.67
C THR A 102 3.95 16.77 10.14
N ARG A 103 5.08 16.12 9.91
CA ARG A 103 6.37 16.81 9.94
C ARG A 103 7.30 16.22 8.89
N LYS A 104 7.71 17.09 7.96
CA LYS A 104 8.86 16.86 7.08
C LYS A 104 10.06 16.43 7.93
N GLN A 105 10.87 15.51 7.38
CA GLN A 105 11.99 14.78 8.02
C GLN A 105 11.52 13.72 9.03
N ALA A 106 11.93 12.46 8.91
CA ALA A 106 13.32 12.08 8.77
C ALA A 106 13.52 10.89 7.81
N ASN A 107 14.72 10.85 7.24
CA ASN A 107 15.25 9.71 6.52
C ASN A 107 15.05 8.40 7.31
N GLN A 108 14.88 7.30 6.59
CA GLN A 108 14.95 5.92 7.09
C GLN A 108 13.66 5.38 7.72
N SER A 109 13.03 4.44 6.99
CA SER A 109 12.67 3.12 7.52
C SER A 109 12.05 3.09 8.91
N HIS A 110 10.73 3.29 9.00
CA HIS A 110 9.95 2.77 10.12
C HIS A 110 8.64 2.18 9.57
N LEU A 111 8.74 0.93 9.09
CA LEU A 111 7.58 0.07 8.90
C LEU A 111 6.90 -0.10 10.28
N VAL A 112 5.69 0.43 10.43
CA VAL A 112 4.91 0.28 11.65
C VAL A 112 4.34 -1.14 11.67
N ARG A 113 4.82 -1.94 12.62
CA ARG A 113 4.29 -3.27 12.91
C ARG A 113 2.88 -3.10 13.49
N ALA A 114 1.84 -3.45 12.74
CA ALA A 114 0.47 -3.54 13.24
C ALA A 114 -0.19 -4.82 12.74
N ALA A 115 0.18 -5.95 13.37
CA ALA A 115 -0.65 -7.15 13.40
C ALA A 115 -1.10 -7.33 14.85
N GLN A 116 -2.22 -6.70 15.22
CA GLN A 116 -3.13 -7.07 16.32
C GLN A 116 -4.18 -5.96 16.49
N LEU A 117 -5.48 -6.32 16.38
CA LEU A 117 -6.67 -5.57 16.84
C LEU A 117 -7.30 -4.48 15.95
N MET A 118 -7.80 -4.82 14.75
CA MET A 118 -8.84 -3.98 14.11
C MET A 118 -10.01 -4.81 13.58
N GLY A 119 -10.74 -5.42 14.51
CA GLY A 119 -12.16 -5.73 14.34
C GLY A 119 -13.02 -4.52 14.68
N ALA A 120 -13.00 -3.46 13.87
CA ALA A 120 -13.86 -2.30 14.09
C ALA A 120 -14.57 -1.87 12.80
N ARG A 121 -15.82 -2.33 12.66
CA ARG A 121 -16.82 -1.75 11.76
C ARG A 121 -17.17 -0.35 12.28
N ILE A 122 -17.22 0.67 11.42
CA ILE A 122 -18.05 1.88 11.60
C ILE A 122 -18.48 2.32 10.18
N VAL A 123 -19.58 1.77 9.65
CA VAL A 123 -20.95 2.32 9.63
C VAL A 123 -21.06 3.60 8.79
N GLU A 124 -21.74 3.49 7.65
CA GLU A 124 -22.24 4.58 6.82
C GLU A 124 -23.00 5.60 7.67
N GLN A 125 -22.65 6.88 7.55
CA GLN A 125 -23.58 7.95 7.93
C GLN A 125 -24.16 8.52 6.64
N ARG A 126 -25.41 8.13 6.37
CA ARG A 126 -26.32 8.86 5.49
C ARG A 126 -26.58 10.22 6.14
N GLU A 127 -26.31 11.29 5.40
CA GLU A 127 -26.64 12.65 5.79
C GLU A 127 -28.11 12.90 5.38
N GLU A 128 -29.05 12.60 6.29
CA GLU A 128 -30.44 13.04 6.17
C GLU A 128 -30.63 14.38 6.90
N GLY A 129 -30.82 15.43 6.11
CA GLY A 129 -31.88 16.44 6.26
C GLY A 129 -31.88 17.35 7.49
N GLN A 130 -31.67 18.65 7.27
CA GLN A 130 -32.38 19.73 7.99
C GLN A 130 -32.36 21.00 7.10
N PRO A 131 -33.45 21.82 7.03
CA PRO A 131 -34.02 22.56 8.15
C PRO A 131 -35.40 22.12 8.63
#